data_AF-A0A838WQ26-F1
#
_entry.id   AF-A0A838WQ26-F1
#
_cell.length_a   1.000
_cell.length_b   1.000
_cell.length_c   1.000
_cell.angle_alpha   90.00
_cell.angle_beta   90.00
_cell.angle_gamma   90.00
#
_symmetry.space_group_name_H-M   'P 1'
#
loop_
_entity.id
_entity.type
_entity.pdbx_description
1 polymer ?
#
loop_
_entity_poly.entity_id
_entity_poly.type
_entity_poly.pdbx_seq_one_letter_code
_entity_poly.pdbx_strand_id
1 'polypeptide(L)' 'EKHTLTGHQDGVNSVTISPDGKTLVSASFDKTIKIWDISDVNVKSLLQKVCNRVRNYLRHDNLVPVEDRYLCDQ' A
#
# COMPACT_ATOMS: atom_id res chain seq x y z
N GLU A 1 -4.37 -9.42 -3.27
CA GLU A 1 -5.70 -9.23 -2.65
C GLU A 1 -6.56 -8.43 -3.62
N LYS A 2 -7.89 -8.56 -3.58
CA LYS A 2 -8.80 -7.78 -4.43
C LYS A 2 -9.62 -6.87 -3.53
N HIS A 3 -9.44 -5.57 -3.68
CA HIS A 3 -10.22 -4.55 -2.95
C HIS A 3 -11.34 -4.02 -3.84
N THR A 4 -12.55 -3.94 -3.29
CA THR A 4 -13.72 -3.37 -3.98
C THR A 4 -13.94 -1.94 -3.48
N LEU A 5 -13.96 -0.98 -4.40
CA LEU A 5 -14.27 0.42 -4.09
C LEU A 5 -15.78 0.63 -4.14
N THR A 6 -16.39 0.88 -2.99
CA THR A 6 -17.84 1.11 -2.85
C THR A 6 -18.12 2.59 -2.61
N GLY A 7 -19.08 3.17 -3.34
CA GLY A 7 -19.55 4.51 -3.04
C GLY A 7 -20.36 5.20 -4.12
N HIS A 8 -20.19 4.83 -5.39
CA HIS A 8 -21.09 5.30 -6.44
C HIS A 8 -22.48 4.69 -6.26
N GLN A 9 -23.52 5.47 -6.57
CA GLN A 9 -24.92 5.07 -6.42
C GLN A 9 -25.55 4.60 -7.74
N ASP A 10 -24.80 4.67 -8.85
CA ASP A 10 -25.20 4.25 -10.17
C ASP A 10 -23.98 3.78 -10.98
N GLY A 11 -24.20 3.28 -12.20
CA GLY A 11 -23.18 2.72 -13.08
C GLY A 11 -21.98 3.65 -13.28
N VAL A 12 -20.78 3.12 -13.06
CA VAL A 12 -19.51 3.77 -13.41
C VAL A 12 -19.33 3.67 -14.91
N ASN A 13 -19.13 4.80 -15.58
CA ASN A 13 -18.97 4.87 -17.05
C ASN A 13 -17.56 5.24 -17.50
N SER A 14 -16.71 5.73 -16.60
CA SER A 14 -15.32 6.05 -16.90
C SER A 14 -14.43 5.92 -15.67
N VAL A 15 -13.20 5.46 -15.88
CA VAL A 15 -12.15 5.33 -14.85
C VAL A 15 -10.81 5.76 -15.44
N THR A 16 -10.00 6.43 -14.63
CA THR A 16 -8.62 6.77 -14.99
C THR A 16 -7.73 6.70 -13.77
N ILE A 17 -6.43 6.49 -13.99
CA ILE A 17 -5.41 6.43 -12.95
C ILE A 17 -4.41 7.54 -13.22
N SER A 18 -3.99 8.24 -12.17
CA SER A 18 -2.94 9.24 -12.26
C SER A 18 -1.61 8.61 -12.73
N PRO A 19 -0.76 9.32 -13.48
CA PRO A 19 0.52 8.77 -13.94
C PRO A 19 1.45 8.28 -12.82
N ASP A 20 1.30 8.82 -11.60
CA ASP A 20 2.05 8.39 -10.42
C ASP A 20 1.49 7.11 -9.76
N GLY A 21 0.36 6.59 -10.23
CA GLY A 21 -0.28 5.37 -9.75
C GLY A 21 -0.89 5.46 -8.35
N LYS A 22 -0.97 6.66 -7.76
CA LYS A 22 -1.45 6.85 -6.38
C LYS A 22 -2.93 7.16 -6.30
N THR A 23 -3.51 7.65 -7.38
CA THR A 23 -4.88 8.14 -7.39
C THR A 23 -5.66 7.52 -8.52
N LEU A 24 -6.85 7.00 -8.19
CA LEU A 24 -7.84 6.56 -9.16
C LEU A 24 -9.00 7.55 -9.14
N VAL A 25 -9.47 7.95 -10.32
CA VAL A 25 -10.65 8.80 -10.48
C VAL A 25 -11.71 8.03 -11.24
N SER A 26 -12.94 8.03 -10.72
CA SER A 26 -14.09 7.37 -11.35
C SER A 26 -15.24 8.35 -11.55
N ALA A 27 -15.91 8.27 -12.70
CA ALA A 27 -17.11 9.03 -13.03
C ALA A 27 -18.31 8.07 -13.20
N SER A 28 -19.47 8.50 -12.71
CA SER A 28 -20.68 7.67 -12.68
C SER A 28 -21.91 8.42 -13.19
N PHE A 29 -22.92 7.65 -13.59
CA PHE A 29 -24.27 8.16 -13.86
C PHE A 29 -24.96 8.77 -12.65
N ASP A 30 -24.44 8.57 -11.43
CA ASP A 30 -24.92 9.21 -10.20
C ASP A 30 -24.61 10.72 -10.12
N LYS A 31 -24.05 11.29 -11.20
CA LYS A 31 -23.66 12.70 -11.35
C LYS A 31 -22.50 13.11 -10.44
N THR A 32 -21.70 12.16 -9.96
CA THR A 32 -20.52 12.42 -9.14
C THR A 32 -19.23 11.90 -9.77
N ILE A 33 -18.13 12.53 -9.37
CA ILE A 33 -16.77 12.03 -9.56
C ILE A 33 -16.23 11.66 -8.18
N LYS A 34 -15.55 10.51 -8.08
CA LYS A 34 -14.88 10.08 -6.85
C LYS A 34 -13.38 9.95 -7.10
N ILE A 35 -12.63 10.36 -6.10
CA ILE A 35 -11.17 10.29 -6.06
C ILE A 35 -10.81 9.28 -4.98
N TRP A 36 -10.03 8.27 -5.36
CA TRP A 36 -9.61 7.18 -4.50
C TRP A 36 -8.11 7.22 -4.34
N ASP A 37 -7.66 7.23 -3.09
CA ASP A 37 -6.26 6.94 -2.79
C ASP A 37 -6.05 5.43 -2.92
N ILE A 38 -5.25 5.04 -3.90
CA ILE A 38 -4.87 3.65 -4.17
C ILE A 38 -3.37 3.44 -3.98
N SER A 39 -2.71 4.32 -3.20
CA SER A 39 -1.31 4.17 -2.83
C SER A 39 -1.11 3.03 -1.83
N ASP A 40 -1.36 1.80 -2.27
CA ASP A 40 -1.18 0.56 -1.51
C ASP A 40 0.31 0.19 -1.30
N VAL A 41 1.21 1.03 -1.83
CA VAL A 41 2.64 0.96 -1.53
C VAL A 41 3.04 2.18 -0.72
N ASN A 42 2.63 2.21 0.54
CA ASN A 42 3.37 2.99 1.51
C ASN A 42 4.71 2.28 1.72
N VAL A 43 5.82 2.93 1.36
CA VAL A 43 7.19 2.41 1.58
C VAL A 43 7.35 1.92 3.03
N LYS A 44 6.71 2.57 4.00
CA LYS A 44 6.69 2.14 5.41
C LYS A 44 6.05 0.77 5.59
N SER A 45 4.93 0.49 4.91
CA SER A 45 4.26 -0.82 4.97
C SER A 45 5.08 -1.93 4.32
N LEU A 46 5.79 -1.62 3.23
CA LEU A 46 6.68 -2.57 2.56
C LEU A 46 7.91 -2.85 3.43
N LEU A 47 8.52 -1.80 3.98
CA LEU A 47 9.61 -1.93 4.94
C LEU A 47 9.17 -2.74 6.16
N GLN A 48 7.96 -2.53 6.67
CA GLN A 48 7.42 -3.34 7.76
C GLN A 48 7.28 -4.82 7.37
N LYS A 49 6.74 -5.12 6.17
CA LYS A 49 6.62 -6.49 5.66
C LYS A 49 7.99 -7.16 5.52
N VAL A 50 8.97 -6.46 4.94
CA VAL A 50 10.35 -6.92 4.83
C VAL A 50 10.93 -7.18 6.21
N CYS A 51 10.81 -6.22 7.11
CA CYS A 51 11.29 -6.30 8.48
C CYS A 51 10.70 -7.49 9.24
N ASN A 52 9.38 -7.72 9.13
CA ASN A 52 8.73 -8.87 9.75
C ASN A 52 9.31 -10.21 9.24
N ARG A 53 9.73 -10.26 7.97
CA ARG A 53 10.31 -11.47 7.36
C ARG A 53 11.76 -11.70 7.78
N VAL A 54 12.56 -10.64 7.89
CA VAL A 54 13.99 -10.76 8.23
C VAL A 54 14.28 -10.69 9.73
N ARG A 55 13.30 -10.32 10.57
CA ARG A 55 13.47 -10.09 12.02
C ARG A 55 14.19 -11.22 12.74
N ASN A 56 13.83 -12.47 12.42
CA ASN A 56 14.43 -13.63 13.07
C ASN A 56 15.89 -13.84 12.66
N TYR A 57 16.23 -13.59 11.39
CA TYR A 57 17.61 -13.63 10.90
C TYR A 57 18.44 -12.55 11.59
N LEU A 58 17.95 -11.31 11.64
CA LEU A 58 18.64 -10.20 12.30
C LEU A 58 18.93 -10.47 13.78
N ARG A 59 18.00 -11.11 14.50
CA ARG A 59 18.14 -11.32 15.95
C ARG A 59 19.03 -12.49 16.34
N HIS A 60 19.11 -13.54 15.53
CA HIS A 60 19.69 -14.83 15.94
C HIS A 60 20.91 -15.26 15.12
N ASP A 61 21.17 -14.63 13.96
CA ASP A 61 22.37 -14.93 13.19
C ASP A 61 23.60 -14.27 13.84
N ASN A 62 24.61 -15.08 14.13
CA ASN A 62 25.85 -14.65 14.77
C ASN A 62 26.74 -13.83 13.83
N LEU A 63 26.48 -13.87 12.51
CA LEU A 63 27.18 -13.08 11.51
C LEU A 63 26.63 -11.64 11.39
N VAL A 64 25.48 -11.35 11.99
CA VAL A 64 24.88 -10.01 11.98
C VAL A 64 25.49 -9.16 13.12
N PRO A 65 26.08 -7.99 12.81
CA PRO A 65 26.59 -7.06 13.82
C PRO A 65 25.52 -6.66 14.84
N VAL A 66 25.92 -6.39 16.09
CA VAL A 66 24.96 -6.15 17.19
C VAL A 66 24.08 -4.93 16.92
N GLU A 67 24.64 -3.91 16.29
CA GLU A 67 23.97 -2.69 15.85
C GLU A 67 22.83 -2.96 14.84
N ASP A 68 22.99 -3.95 13.97
CA ASP A 68 22.04 -4.26 12.91
C ASP A 68 20.88 -5.15 13.37
N ARG A 69 21.02 -5.82 14.53
CA ARG A 69 20.01 -6.75 15.07
C ARG A 69 18.66 -6.10 15.37
N TYR A 70 18.67 -4.77 15.54
CA TYR A 70 17.51 -3.97 15.94
C TYR A 70 17.02 -3.03 14.84
N LEU A 71 17.52 -3.15 13.60
CA LEU A 71 17.09 -2.32 12.45
C LEU A 71 15.57 -2.30 12.21
N CYS A 72 14.88 -3.35 12.63
CA CYS A 72 13.45 -3.53 12.44
C CYS A 72 12.59 -3.27 13.70
N ASP A 73 13.19 -2.70 14.75
CA ASP A 73 12.54 -2.43 16.04
C ASP A 73 12.04 -0.95 16.19
N GLN A 74 12.16 -0.14 15.13
CA GLN A 74 11.66 1.25 15.06
C GLN A 74 10.19 1.36 14.64
#